data_AF-A0A7V1Q6K9-F1
#
_entry.id   AF-A0A7V1Q6K9-F1
#
_cell.length_a   1.000
_cell.length_b   1.000
_cell.length_c   1.000
_cell.angle_alpha   90.00
_cell.angle_beta   90.00
_cell.angle_gamma   90.00
#
_symmetry.space_group_name_H-M   'P 1'
#
loop_
_entity.id
_entity.type
_entity.pdbx_description
1 polymer ?
#
loop_
_entity_poly.entity_id
_entity_poly.type
_entity_poly.pdbx_seq_one_letter_code
_entity_poly.pdbx_strand_id
1 'polypeptide(L)'
;MPTLTLSDEQVLEMIQQLPFDLKVKIWMLLSSEIRAKRDDWSMQISEDLRYIARQRGLDWDMLDEDARLELVDLLVHEQRECAS
;
A
#
# COMPACT_ATOMS: atom_id res chain seq x y z
N MET A 1 -8.79 -32.09 16.82
CA MET A 1 -7.63 -31.17 16.86
C MET A 1 -8.14 -29.87 17.47
N PRO A 2 -7.68 -29.47 18.67
CA PRO A 2 -8.09 -28.18 19.23
C PRO A 2 -7.58 -27.07 18.31
N THR A 3 -8.47 -26.21 17.82
CA THR A 3 -8.12 -25.01 17.06
C THR A 3 -7.74 -23.94 18.06
N LEU A 4 -6.48 -23.51 18.06
CA LEU A 4 -6.02 -22.42 18.90
C LEU A 4 -6.38 -21.10 18.20
N THR A 5 -7.32 -20.33 18.76
CA THR A 5 -7.65 -18.99 18.28
C THR A 5 -6.77 -17.99 19.03
N LEU A 6 -5.87 -17.32 18.32
CA LEU A 6 -5.06 -16.23 18.87
C LEU A 6 -5.65 -14.90 18.42
N SER A 7 -5.67 -13.90 19.31
CA SER A 7 -5.92 -12.51 18.92
C SER A 7 -4.67 -11.89 18.29
N ASP A 8 -4.86 -10.81 17.53
CA ASP A 8 -3.76 -10.08 16.91
C ASP A 8 -2.76 -9.58 17.96
N GLU A 9 -3.24 -9.13 19.13
CA GLU A 9 -2.38 -8.71 20.24
C GLU A 9 -1.52 -9.87 20.77
N GLN A 10 -2.11 -11.06 20.91
CA GLN A 10 -1.37 -12.25 21.37
C GLN A 10 -0.27 -12.63 20.38
N VAL A 11 -0.53 -12.52 19.07
CA VAL A 11 0.47 -12.77 18.03
C VAL A 11 1.61 -11.75 18.13
N LEU A 12 1.29 -10.47 18.34
CA LEU A 12 2.30 -9.41 18.47
C LEU A 12 3.18 -9.61 19.71
N GLU A 13 2.58 -9.92 20.85
CA GLU A 13 3.31 -10.23 22.09
C GLU A 13 4.25 -11.43 21.92
N MET A 14 3.79 -12.48 21.23
CA MET A 14 4.63 -13.63 20.91
C MET A 14 5.84 -13.23 20.07
N ILE A 15 5.64 -12.44 19.01
CA ILE A 15 6.73 -11.96 18.16
C ILE A 15 7.74 -11.13 18.97
N GLN A 16 7.27 -10.28 19.89
CA GLN A 16 8.14 -9.48 20.75
C GLN A 16 9.04 -10.31 21.68
N GLN A 17 8.61 -11.51 22.07
CA GLN A 17 9.39 -12.39 22.94
C GLN A 17 10.43 -13.25 22.19
N LEU A 18 10.41 -13.25 20.85
CA LEU A 18 11.33 -14.07 20.05
C LEU A 18 12.77 -13.57 20.10
N PRO A 19 13.76 -14.49 19.90
CA PRO A 19 15.15 -14.11 19.66
C PRO A 19 15.28 -13.19 18.43
N PHE A 20 16.28 -12.31 18.45
CA PHE A 20 16.49 -11.31 17.40
C PHE A 20 16.61 -11.95 16.00
N ASP A 21 17.34 -13.06 15.86
CA ASP A 21 17.51 -13.75 14.58
C ASP A 21 16.19 -14.22 13.98
N LEU A 22 15.23 -14.62 14.83
CA LEU A 22 13.93 -15.07 14.37
C LEU A 22 13.03 -13.88 14.01
N LYS A 23 13.13 -12.76 14.75
CA LYS A 23 12.46 -11.50 14.38
C LYS A 23 12.94 -10.99 13.03
N VAL A 24 14.25 -11.08 12.74
CA VAL A 24 14.82 -10.70 11.44
C VAL A 24 14.24 -11.57 10.32
N LYS A 25 14.11 -12.89 10.52
CA LYS A 25 13.47 -13.78 9.54
C LYS A 25 12.00 -13.45 9.29
N ILE A 26 11.23 -13.21 10.35
CA ILE A 26 9.82 -12.80 10.24
C ILE A 26 9.71 -11.48 9.48
N TRP A 27 10.56 -10.50 9.81
CA TRP A 27 10.60 -9.22 9.11
C TRP A 27 10.92 -9.39 7.62
N MET A 28 11.90 -10.23 7.26
CA MET A 28 12.20 -10.53 5.85
C MET A 28 10.99 -11.10 5.11
N LEU A 29 10.29 -12.08 5.71
CA LEU A 29 9.09 -12.67 5.13
C LEU A 29 7.98 -11.63 4.93
N LEU A 30 7.62 -10.89 5.98
CA LEU A 30 6.59 -9.85 5.91
C LEU A 30 6.95 -8.73 4.92
N SER A 31 8.23 -8.35 4.86
CA SER A 31 8.69 -7.32 3.92
C SER A 31 8.55 -7.74 2.45
N SER A 32 8.70 -9.04 2.16
CA SER A 32 8.53 -9.58 0.82
C SER A 32 7.06 -9.59 0.40
N GLU A 33 6.15 -9.93 1.31
CA GLU A 33 4.71 -9.87 1.09
C GLU A 33 4.22 -8.43 0.90
N ILE A 34 4.71 -7.50 1.72
CA ILE A 34 4.41 -6.07 1.58
C ILE A 34 4.93 -5.53 0.25
N ARG A 35 6.12 -5.95 -0.19
CA ARG A 35 6.68 -5.53 -1.49
C ARG A 35 5.86 -6.08 -2.65
N ALA A 36 5.51 -7.36 -2.64
CA ALA A 36 4.66 -7.95 -3.68
C ALA A 36 3.30 -7.25 -3.75
N LYS A 37 2.69 -7.00 -2.59
CA LYS A 37 1.43 -6.24 -2.50
C LYS A 37 1.60 -4.80 -2.97
N ARG A 38 2.73 -4.14 -2.68
CA ARG A 38 3.04 -2.80 -3.17
C ARG A 38 3.21 -2.77 -4.68
N ASP A 39 3.83 -3.77 -5.27
CA ASP A 39 4.02 -3.86 -6.72
C ASP A 39 2.67 -4.09 -7.43
N ASP A 40 1.81 -4.96 -6.86
CA ASP A 40 0.43 -5.14 -7.32
C ASP A 40 -0.40 -3.85 -7.18
N TRP A 41 -0.24 -3.13 -6.06
CA TRP A 41 -0.90 -1.85 -5.83
C TRP A 41 -0.37 -0.77 -6.77
N SER A 42 0.92 -0.76 -7.07
CA SER A 42 1.52 0.17 -8.02
C SER A 42 0.94 -0.02 -9.43
N MET A 43 0.67 -1.27 -9.83
CA MET A 43 0.05 -1.56 -11.12
C MET A 43 -1.42 -1.10 -11.14
N GLN A 44 -2.18 -1.41 -10.09
CA GLN A 44 -3.58 -0.96 -9.99
C GLN A 44 -3.71 0.57 -9.92
N ILE A 45 -2.89 1.22 -9.09
CA ILE A 45 -2.84 2.69 -8.97
C ILE A 45 -2.48 3.33 -10.31
N SER A 46 -1.59 2.72 -11.10
CA SER A 46 -1.24 3.27 -12.42
C SER A 46 -2.42 3.23 -13.41
N GLU A 47 -3.24 2.18 -13.38
CA GLU A 47 -4.45 2.08 -14.22
C GLU A 47 -5.54 3.03 -13.75
N ASP A 48 -5.73 3.17 -12.43
CA ASP A 48 -6.68 4.10 -11.84
C ASP A 48 -6.29 5.56 -12.17
N LEU A 49 -5.00 5.90 -12.09
CA LEU A 49 -4.49 7.22 -12.47
C LEU A 49 -4.65 7.50 -13.97
N ARG A 50 -4.43 6.51 -14.85
CA ARG A 50 -4.72 6.62 -16.29
C ARG A 50 -6.21 6.87 -16.53
N TYR A 51 -7.08 6.16 -15.83
CA TYR A 51 -8.52 6.32 -15.94
C TYR A 51 -8.97 7.73 -15.50
N ILE A 52 -8.50 8.20 -14.36
CA ILE A 52 -8.80 9.53 -13.83
C ILE A 52 -8.25 10.64 -14.75
N ALA A 53 -7.03 10.49 -15.25
CA ALA A 53 -6.44 11.42 -16.21
C ALA A 53 -7.33 11.54 -17.46
N ARG A 54 -7.77 10.40 -18.03
CA ARG A 54 -8.69 10.39 -19.19
C ARG A 54 -10.03 11.06 -18.88
N GLN A 55 -10.61 10.85 -17.70
CA GLN A 55 -11.83 11.54 -17.29
C GLN A 55 -11.66 13.06 -17.25
N ARG A 56 -10.45 13.53 -16.94
CA ARG A 56 -10.07 14.96 -16.92
C ARG A 56 -9.55 15.47 -18.28
N GLY A 57 -9.62 14.66 -19.33
CA GLY A 57 -9.14 15.02 -20.67
C GLY A 57 -7.61 15.03 -20.81
N LEU A 58 -6.90 14.45 -19.85
CA LEU A 58 -5.44 14.34 -19.81
C LEU A 58 -4.99 12.94 -20.22
N ASP A 59 -3.77 12.84 -20.76
CA ASP A 59 -3.12 11.56 -21.04
C ASP A 59 -1.95 11.35 -20.05
N TRP A 60 -2.17 10.46 -19.08
CA TRP A 60 -1.21 10.15 -18.01
C TRP A 60 0.17 9.75 -18.53
N ASP A 61 0.24 9.03 -19.66
CA ASP A 61 1.50 8.56 -20.22
C ASP A 61 2.28 9.68 -20.92
N MET A 62 1.61 10.78 -21.28
CA MET A 62 2.20 11.99 -21.89
C MET A 62 2.52 13.11 -20.89
N LEU A 63 2.01 13.02 -19.65
CA LEU A 63 2.35 13.98 -18.59
C LEU A 63 3.82 13.84 -18.18
N ASP A 64 4.47 14.97 -17.90
CA ASP A 64 5.76 14.99 -17.22
C ASP A 64 5.60 14.70 -15.72
N GLU A 65 6.74 14.57 -15.03
CA GLU A 65 6.75 14.18 -13.61
C GLU A 65 6.07 15.22 -12.72
N ASP A 66 6.26 16.51 -13.00
CA ASP A 66 5.66 17.61 -12.23
C ASP A 66 4.13 17.63 -12.39
N ALA A 67 3.62 17.48 -13.62
CA ALA A 67 2.18 17.45 -13.88
C ALA A 67 1.51 16.18 -13.32
N ARG A 68 2.22 15.04 -13.27
CA ARG A 68 1.73 13.84 -12.59
C ARG A 68 1.63 14.04 -11.08
N LEU A 69 2.63 14.69 -10.47
CA LEU A 69 2.62 15.00 -9.04
C LEU A 69 1.47 15.95 -8.69
N GLU A 70 1.22 16.98 -9.50
CA GLU A 70 0.10 17.90 -9.31
C GLU A 70 -1.26 17.18 -9.40
N LEU A 71 -1.44 16.28 -10.37
CA LEU A 71 -2.66 15.48 -10.48
C LEU A 71 -2.87 14.56 -9.27
N VAL A 72 -1.81 13.89 -8.79
CA VAL A 72 -1.87 13.04 -7.59
C VAL A 72 -2.17 13.87 -6.34
N ASP A 73 -1.54 15.05 -6.21
CA ASP A 73 -1.77 15.95 -5.08
C ASP A 73 -3.23 16.42 -5.03
N LEU A 74 -3.79 16.84 -6.16
CA LEU A 74 -5.21 17.20 -6.28
C LEU A 74 -6.12 16.04 -5.85
N LEU A 75 -5.84 14.81 -6.28
CA LEU A 75 -6.65 13.64 -5.91
C LEU A 75 -6.60 13.33 -4.41
N VAL A 76 -5.42 13.41 -3.79
CA VAL A 76 -5.25 13.18 -2.35
C VAL A 76 -6.00 14.24 -1.54
N HIS A 77 -6.02 15.49 -2.02
CA HIS A 77 -6.71 16.59 -1.34
C HIS A 77 -8.23 16.56 -1.55
N GLU A 78 -8.71 16.26 -2.76
CA GLU A 78 -10.14 16.08 -3.05
C GLU A 78 -10.78 14.94 -2.23
N GLN A 79 -10.07 13.81 -2.03
CA GLN A 79 -10.59 12.71 -1.21
C GLN A 79 -10.74 13.08 0.27
N ARG A 80 -9.95 14.03 0.77
CA ARG A 80 -10.08 14.52 2.16
C ARG A 80 -11.32 15.38 2.35
N GLU A 81 -11.76 16.10 1.32
CA GLU A 81 -12.97 16.94 1.36
C GLU A 81 -14.26 16.14 1.24
N CYS A 82 -14.25 14.99 0.55
CA CYS A 82 -15.41 14.08 0.51
C CYS A 82 -15.54 13.17 1.74
N ALA A 83 -14.48 12.99 2.53
CA ALA A 83 -14.46 12.15 3.73
C ALA A 83 -14.81 12.92 5.03
N SER A 84 -15.11 14.23 4.93
CA SER A 84 -15.49 15.11 6.03
C SER A 84 -16.97 15.47 6.05
#